data_AF-A0AAX1N594-F1
#
_entry.id   AF-A0AAX1N594-F1
#
_cell.length_a   1.000
_cell.length_b   1.000
_cell.length_c   1.000
_cell.angle_alpha   90.00
_cell.angle_beta   90.00
_cell.angle_gamma   90.00
#
_symmetry.space_group_name_H-M   'P 1'
#
loop_
_entity.id
_entity.type
_entity.pdbx_description
1 polymer ?
#
loop_
_entity_poly.entity_id
_entity_poly.type
_entity_poly.pdbx_seq_one_letter_code
_entity_poly.pdbx_strand_id
1 'polypeptide(L)'
;MSEIKLVFLEEIPEEIKDNTLYVSMEYATAIHNCMCGCGNKVITPLSPKDWNLLYDGETISLSPSIGNWNFNCESHYWIKKNKIVRAIDWPEKNIDNSDQENWWEQFFLRFTNRFSSFFN
;
A
#
# COMPACT_ATOMS: atom_id res chain seq x y z
N MET A 1 -6.39 -16.53 -1.90
CA MET A 1 -5.85 -15.18 -1.64
C MET A 1 -6.88 -14.18 -2.12
N SER A 2 -7.26 -13.22 -1.30
CA SER A 2 -8.19 -12.16 -1.67
C SER A 2 -7.46 -11.12 -2.52
N GLU A 3 -8.00 -10.87 -3.70
CA GLU A 3 -7.60 -9.76 -4.57
C GLU A 3 -8.42 -8.53 -4.19
N ILE A 4 -7.75 -7.37 -4.11
CA ILE A 4 -8.41 -6.10 -3.81
C ILE A 4 -8.68 -5.33 -5.10
N LYS A 5 -9.82 -4.63 -5.13
CA LYS A 5 -10.13 -3.69 -6.20
C LYS A 5 -9.49 -2.34 -5.89
N LEU A 6 -8.85 -1.74 -6.88
CA LEU A 6 -8.37 -0.37 -6.82
C LEU A 6 -9.40 0.60 -7.41
N VAL A 7 -9.64 1.72 -6.74
CA VAL A 7 -10.47 2.82 -7.23
C VAL A 7 -9.76 4.14 -6.96
N PHE A 8 -9.45 4.87 -8.03
CA PHE A 8 -9.01 6.26 -7.93
C PHE A 8 -10.23 7.18 -7.93
N LEU A 9 -10.19 8.21 -7.10
CA LEU A 9 -11.25 9.19 -6.97
C LEU A 9 -10.70 10.54 -6.51
N GLU A 10 -11.46 11.60 -6.73
CA GLU A 10 -11.15 12.94 -6.23
C GLU A 10 -11.60 13.01 -4.76
N GLU A 11 -12.89 12.78 -4.51
CA GLU A 11 -13.50 12.82 -3.18
C GLU A 11 -13.79 11.43 -2.62
N ILE A 12 -13.42 11.22 -1.35
CA ILE A 12 -13.62 9.95 -0.64
C ILE A 12 -15.11 9.75 -0.33
N PRO A 13 -15.71 8.60 -0.67
CA PRO A 13 -17.13 8.36 -0.38
C PRO A 13 -17.36 8.18 1.12
N GLU A 14 -18.56 8.51 1.57
CA GLU A 14 -18.98 8.28 2.96
C GLU A 14 -18.89 6.79 3.33
N GLU A 15 -19.38 5.94 2.44
CA GLU A 15 -19.37 4.49 2.55
C GLU A 15 -18.15 3.86 1.87
N ILE A 16 -17.35 3.16 2.67
CA ILE A 16 -16.19 2.41 2.19
C ILE A 16 -16.59 0.94 2.09
N LYS A 17 -16.35 0.35 0.91
CA LYS A 17 -16.63 -1.06 0.63
C LYS A 17 -15.46 -1.96 1.02
N ASP A 18 -15.78 -3.16 1.48
CA ASP A 18 -14.79 -4.20 1.74
C ASP A 18 -14.04 -4.60 0.46
N ASN A 19 -12.81 -5.09 0.63
CA ASN A 19 -11.91 -5.53 -0.44
C ASN A 19 -11.68 -4.46 -1.55
N THR A 20 -11.88 -3.19 -1.24
CA THR A 20 -11.65 -2.08 -2.15
C THR A 20 -10.70 -1.08 -1.49
N LEU A 21 -9.64 -0.72 -2.21
CA LEU A 21 -8.72 0.35 -1.84
C LEU A 21 -9.07 1.58 -2.65
N TYR A 22 -9.53 2.61 -1.95
CA TYR A 22 -9.81 3.92 -2.51
C TYR A 22 -8.57 4.78 -2.37
N VAL A 23 -8.19 5.48 -3.44
CA VAL A 23 -7.03 6.37 -3.45
C VAL A 23 -7.47 7.73 -3.95
N SER A 24 -7.28 8.76 -3.15
CA SER A 24 -7.36 10.15 -3.58
C SER A 24 -5.96 10.72 -3.72
N MET A 25 -5.61 11.10 -4.95
CA MET A 25 -4.36 11.79 -5.23
C MET A 25 -4.42 13.26 -4.79
N GLU A 26 -5.60 13.87 -4.84
CA GLU A 26 -5.83 15.26 -4.40
C GLU A 26 -5.58 15.41 -2.90
N TYR A 27 -6.09 14.47 -2.10
CA TYR A 27 -5.88 14.45 -0.64
C TYR A 27 -4.66 13.64 -0.22
N ALA A 28 -3.86 13.14 -1.16
CA ALA A 28 -2.71 12.27 -0.93
C ALA A 28 -3.02 11.19 0.14
N THR A 29 -4.10 10.43 -0.04
CA THR A 29 -4.59 9.48 0.98
C THR A 29 -5.17 8.24 0.32
N ALA A 30 -4.85 7.07 0.89
CA ALA A 30 -5.53 5.81 0.57
C ALA A 30 -6.37 5.33 1.76
N ILE A 31 -7.56 4.79 1.47
CA ILE A 31 -8.57 4.39 2.47
C ILE A 31 -9.20 3.07 2.08
N HIS A 32 -9.44 2.22 3.08
CA HIS A 32 -10.14 0.95 2.92
C HIS A 32 -10.75 0.51 4.24
N ASN A 33 -11.71 -0.42 4.19
CA ASN A 33 -12.09 -1.16 5.38
C ASN A 33 -11.00 -2.19 5.70
N CYS A 34 -10.72 -2.36 6.99
CA CYS A 34 -9.68 -3.23 7.49
C CYS A 34 -9.77 -4.62 6.83
N MET A 35 -8.68 -5.03 6.19
CA MET A 35 -8.64 -6.22 5.35
C MET A 35 -8.74 -7.54 6.12
N CYS A 36 -8.78 -7.49 7.46
CA CYS A 36 -9.14 -8.64 8.29
C CYS A 36 -10.66 -8.90 8.32
N GLY A 37 -11.49 -7.98 7.82
CA GLY A 37 -12.94 -8.09 7.81
C GLY A 37 -13.66 -7.56 9.06
N CYS A 38 -12.97 -6.80 9.93
CA CYS A 38 -13.60 -6.26 11.15
C CYS A 38 -14.46 -5.01 10.89
N GLY A 39 -14.49 -4.48 9.66
CA GLY A 39 -15.29 -3.31 9.28
C GLY A 39 -14.73 -1.95 9.71
N ASN A 40 -13.60 -1.90 10.43
CA ASN A 40 -12.99 -0.62 10.81
C ASN A 40 -12.38 0.09 9.59
N LYS A 41 -12.59 1.40 9.48
CA LYS A 41 -11.99 2.23 8.42
C LYS A 41 -10.50 2.45 8.71
N VAL A 42 -9.64 2.11 7.76
CA VAL A 42 -8.19 2.34 7.81
C VAL A 42 -7.88 3.50 6.88
N ILE A 43 -7.11 4.46 7.39
CA ILE A 43 -6.63 5.61 6.63
C ILE A 43 -5.12 5.50 6.55
N THR A 44 -4.59 5.62 5.34
CA THR A 44 -3.15 5.59 5.03
C THR A 44 -2.78 6.87 4.29
N PRO A 45 -2.38 7.93 5.01
CA PRO A 45 -1.85 9.15 4.42
C PRO A 45 -0.62 8.83 3.56
N LEU A 46 -0.60 9.38 2.35
CA LEU A 46 0.48 9.17 1.39
C LEU A 46 1.50 10.29 1.56
N SER A 47 2.64 9.94 2.15
CA SER A 47 3.74 10.88 2.36
C SER A 47 5.06 10.11 2.45
N PRO A 48 6.21 10.76 2.19
CA PRO A 48 7.51 10.11 2.36
C PRO A 48 7.78 9.60 3.78
N LYS A 49 7.06 10.12 4.79
CA LYS A 49 7.22 9.75 6.21
C LYS A 49 6.17 8.74 6.69
N ASP A 50 5.08 8.59 5.95
CA ASP A 50 3.95 7.73 6.29
C ASP A 50 3.90 6.55 5.31
N TRP A 51 2.90 6.49 4.43
CA TRP A 51 2.80 5.45 3.41
C TRP A 51 3.21 5.94 2.02
N ASN A 52 3.95 5.11 1.33
CA ASN A 52 4.26 5.22 -0.08
C ASN A 52 3.32 4.32 -0.88
N LEU A 53 2.81 4.85 -1.99
CA LEU A 53 1.97 4.15 -2.93
C LEU A 53 2.75 3.88 -4.20
N LEU A 54 2.72 2.62 -4.64
CA LEU A 54 3.19 2.22 -5.94
C LEU A 54 2.03 1.76 -6.81
N TYR A 55 1.88 2.39 -7.99
CA TYR A 55 0.99 1.96 -9.04
C TYR A 55 1.75 1.84 -10.37
N ASP A 56 1.72 0.66 -10.98
CA ASP A 56 2.43 0.37 -12.24
C ASP A 56 1.52 0.41 -13.49
N GLY A 57 0.28 0.88 -13.33
CA GLY A 57 -0.76 0.87 -14.37
C GLY A 57 -1.71 -0.34 -14.28
N GLU A 58 -1.31 -1.40 -13.57
CA GLU A 58 -2.10 -2.62 -13.42
C GLU A 58 -2.37 -2.96 -11.95
N THR A 59 -1.34 -2.82 -11.11
CA THR A 59 -1.36 -3.25 -9.72
C THR A 59 -0.91 -2.16 -8.76
N ILE A 60 -1.42 -2.24 -7.53
CA ILE A 60 -1.06 -1.34 -6.43
C ILE A 60 -0.35 -2.06 -5.30
N SER A 61 0.63 -1.37 -4.71
CA SER A 61 1.28 -1.76 -3.47
C SER A 61 1.40 -0.57 -2.52
N LEU A 62 1.28 -0.81 -1.22
CA LEU A 62 1.54 0.17 -0.17
C LEU A 62 2.71 -0.28 0.71
N SER A 63 3.45 0.69 1.22
CA SER A 63 4.48 0.46 2.22
C SER A 63 4.65 1.68 3.12
N PRO A 64 5.01 1.53 4.40
CA PRO A 64 5.25 0.27 5.11
C PRO A 64 3.98 -0.58 5.23
N SER A 65 4.11 -1.76 5.83
CA SER A 65 2.96 -2.58 6.19
C SER A 65 1.93 -1.75 6.98
N ILE A 66 0.65 -2.07 6.81
CA ILE A 66 -0.43 -1.50 7.59
C ILE A 66 -0.61 -2.39 8.80
N GLY A 67 -0.60 -1.81 9.99
CA GLY A 67 -1.29 -2.51 11.07
C GLY A 67 -2.07 -1.58 11.98
N ASN A 68 -2.89 -2.26 12.75
CA ASN A 68 -4.05 -1.67 13.38
C ASN A 68 -4.09 -2.09 14.85
N TRP A 69 -2.99 -1.89 15.58
CA TRP A 69 -2.84 -2.19 17.01
C TRP A 69 -3.84 -1.43 17.89
N ASN A 70 -4.35 -0.30 17.40
CA ASN A 70 -5.40 0.48 18.08
C ASN A 70 -6.82 -0.09 17.85
N PHE A 71 -6.97 -1.10 16.99
CA PHE A 71 -8.24 -1.80 16.79
C PHE A 71 -8.24 -3.11 17.56
N ASN A 72 -9.41 -3.55 18.02
CA ASN A 72 -9.58 -4.86 18.68
C ASN A 72 -9.10 -6.06 17.83
N CYS A 73 -9.00 -5.90 16.50
CA CYS A 73 -8.52 -6.93 15.60
C CYS A 73 -6.99 -7.07 15.58
N GLU A 74 -6.25 -6.04 16.03
CA GLU A 74 -4.77 -5.95 16.03
C GLU A 74 -4.11 -6.44 14.73
N SER A 75 -4.80 -6.25 13.60
CA SER A 75 -4.39 -6.84 12.33
C SER A 75 -3.13 -6.17 11.78
N HIS A 76 -2.27 -6.96 11.13
CA HIS A 76 -1.04 -6.49 10.51
C HIS A 76 -0.81 -7.17 9.16
N TYR A 77 -0.78 -6.39 8.09
CA TYR A 77 -0.74 -6.89 6.72
C TYR A 77 -0.06 -5.91 5.74
N TRP A 78 0.30 -6.46 4.59
CA TRP A 78 0.80 -5.76 3.42
C TRP A 78 -0.27 -5.72 2.34
N ILE A 79 -0.31 -4.64 1.58
CA ILE A 79 -0.97 -4.58 0.28
C ILE A 79 0.12 -4.62 -0.78
N LYS A 80 0.20 -5.72 -1.54
CA LYS A 80 1.23 -5.93 -2.56
C LYS A 80 0.63 -6.50 -3.83
N LYS A 81 0.80 -5.81 -4.95
CA LYS A 81 0.26 -6.20 -6.27
C LYS A 81 -1.20 -6.62 -6.20
N ASN A 82 -2.06 -5.76 -5.65
CA ASN A 82 -3.49 -6.00 -5.41
C ASN A 82 -3.81 -7.18 -4.46
N LYS A 83 -2.86 -7.64 -3.65
CA LYS A 83 -3.07 -8.77 -2.73
C LYS A 83 -2.80 -8.39 -1.29
N ILE A 84 -3.60 -8.96 -0.40
CA ILE A 84 -3.38 -8.86 1.04
C ILE A 84 -2.48 -10.01 1.48
N VAL A 85 -1.37 -9.67 2.12
CA VAL A 85 -0.44 -10.64 2.71
C VAL A 85 -0.28 -10.32 4.18
N ARG A 86 -0.60 -11.26 5.08
CA ARG A 86 -0.39 -11.02 6.52
C ARG A 86 1.09 -10.82 6.79
N ALA A 87 1.42 -9.94 7.73
CA ALA A 87 2.82 -9.67 8.06
C ALA A 87 3.54 -10.91 8.61
N ILE A 88 2.85 -11.76 9.37
CA ILE A 88 3.40 -13.02 9.91
C ILE A 88 3.73 -14.04 8.79
N ASP A 89 2.92 -14.06 7.73
CA ASP A 89 3.13 -14.95 6.57
C ASP A 89 4.20 -14.40 5.62
N TRP A 90 4.57 -13.12 5.77
CA TRP A 90 5.67 -12.54 5.04
C TRP A 90 6.95 -12.97 5.77
N PRO A 91 7.75 -13.90 5.22
CA PRO A 91 8.94 -14.36 5.92
C PRO A 91 9.88 -13.16 6.09
N GLU A 92 10.07 -12.73 7.34
CA GLU A 92 11.12 -11.77 7.72
C GLU A 92 12.52 -12.26 7.28
N LYS A 93 12.63 -13.55 6.94
CA LYS A 93 13.87 -14.25 6.61
C LYS A 93 14.57 -13.87 5.30
N ASN A 94 14.15 -12.83 4.58
CA ASN A 94 14.92 -12.24 3.47
C ASN A 94 14.70 -10.73 3.36
N ILE A 95 14.59 -10.05 4.50
CA ILE A 95 14.66 -8.59 4.55
C ILE A 95 15.62 -8.30 5.70
N ASP A 96 16.90 -8.14 5.36
CA ASP A 96 17.83 -7.44 6.25
C ASP A 96 17.19 -6.09 6.60
N ASN A 97 17.45 -5.49 7.76
CA ASN A 97 16.88 -4.18 8.09
C ASN A 97 17.29 -3.09 7.07
N SER A 98 18.25 -3.38 6.19
CA SER A 98 18.59 -2.60 5.00
C SER A 98 17.58 -2.72 3.83
N ASP A 99 16.77 -3.78 3.74
CA ASP A 99 15.89 -4.11 2.60
C ASP A 99 14.51 -3.43 2.64
N GLN A 100 14.01 -2.99 3.80
CA GLN A 100 12.77 -2.19 3.83
C GLN A 100 12.99 -0.78 3.24
N GLU A 101 14.17 -0.19 3.49
CA GLU A 101 14.62 1.04 2.82
C GLU A 101 15.11 0.73 1.40
N ASN A 102 15.89 -0.34 1.18
CA ASN A 102 16.44 -0.65 -0.15
C ASN A 102 15.42 -1.11 -1.18
N TRP A 103 14.30 -1.76 -0.82
CA TRP A 103 13.31 -2.17 -1.83
C TRP A 103 12.65 -0.96 -2.50
N TRP A 104 12.37 0.10 -1.73
CA TRP A 104 11.88 1.38 -2.26
C TRP A 104 12.96 2.16 -3.01
N GLU A 105 14.17 2.25 -2.46
CA GLU A 105 15.30 2.92 -3.13
C GLU A 105 15.68 2.23 -4.45
N GLN A 106 15.85 0.90 -4.48
CA GLN A 106 16.10 0.15 -5.71
C GLN A 106 14.95 0.28 -6.73
N PHE A 107 13.71 0.43 -6.24
CA PHE A 107 12.56 0.67 -7.09
C PHE A 107 12.53 2.10 -7.65
N PHE A 108 12.80 3.12 -6.82
CA PHE A 108 12.95 4.53 -7.23
C PHE A 108 14.06 4.68 -8.27
N LEU A 109 15.19 4.00 -8.07
CA LEU A 109 16.30 3.94 -9.02
C LEU A 109 15.90 3.27 -10.35
N ARG A 110 15.05 2.24 -10.34
CA ARG A 110 14.52 1.63 -11.59
C ARG A 110 13.56 2.55 -12.33
N PHE A 111 12.77 3.36 -11.63
CA PHE A 111 11.83 4.31 -12.23
C PHE A 111 12.52 5.55 -12.80
N THR A 112 13.47 6.13 -12.07
CA THR A 112 14.26 7.29 -12.54
C THR A 112 15.19 6.92 -13.70
N ASN A 113 15.81 5.73 -13.69
CA ASN A 113 16.69 5.30 -14.78
C ASN A 113 15.94 4.95 -16.07
N ARG A 114 14.62 4.73 -16.05
CA ARG A 114 13.81 4.53 -17.27
C ARG A 114 13.61 5.82 -18.08
N PHE A 115 13.90 6.99 -17.52
CA PHE A 115 13.90 8.27 -18.24
C PHE A 115 15.28 8.66 -18.80
N SER A 116 16.37 8.01 -18.37
CA SER A 116 17.73 8.33 -18.84
C SER A 116 18.02 7.84 -20.27
N SER A 117 17.21 6.94 -20.83
CA SER A 117 17.36 6.44 -22.21
C SER A 117 16.51 7.17 -23.25
N PHE A 118 15.78 8.23 -22.87
CA PHE A 118 15.00 9.07 -23.80
C PHE A 118 15.62 10.45 -24.02
N PHE A 119 16.74 10.75 -23.36
CA PHE A 119 17.56 11.95 -23.57
C PHE A 119 18.97 11.57 -24.03
N ASN A 120 19.07 10.79 -25.10
CA ASN A 120 20.27 10.67 -25.93
C ASN A 120 19.85 10.48 -27.39
#